data_AF-A0A952K2Q8-F1
#
_entry.id   AF-A0A952K2Q8-F1
#
_cell.length_a   1.000
_cell.length_b   1.000
_cell.length_c   1.000
_cell.angle_alpha   90.00
_cell.angle_beta   90.00
_cell.angle_gamma   90.00
#
_symmetry.space_group_name_H-M   'P 1'
#
loop_
_entity.id
_entity.type
_entity.pdbx_description
1 polymer ?
#
loop_
_entity_poly.entity_id
_entity_poly.type
_entity_poly.pdbx_seq_one_letter_code
_entity_poly.pdbx_strand_id
1 'polypeptide(L)'
;LGQLIHEYEGTLERFTGDGLMVFFNDPVPCEDPAERAVRMAVAMRSRVQDLAGAWFRRGYDLALGVGVAQGYATLGRIGFEGRFDYAAIGSVTNLAARLCGAAGPWQVLTSQRVAAGVEDVVICEPVGALELKGFSYPTRVYDVGQLRIEKVIP
;
A
#
# COMPACT_ATOMS: atom_id res chain seq x y z
N LEU A 1 10.67 -1.93 8.77
CA LEU A 1 9.39 -1.48 8.18
C LEU A 1 8.78 -0.34 8.98
N GLY A 2 8.64 -0.43 10.31
CA GLY A 2 8.05 0.66 11.12
C GLY A 2 8.70 2.04 10.94
N GLN A 3 10.02 2.13 10.77
CA GLN A 3 10.70 3.40 10.46
C GLN A 3 10.20 4.04 9.16
N LEU A 4 9.94 3.25 8.12
CA LEU A 4 9.41 3.76 6.84
C LEU A 4 7.99 4.30 7.01
N ILE A 5 7.16 3.67 7.86
CA ILE A 5 5.83 4.19 8.15
C ILE A 5 5.92 5.61 8.71
N HIS A 6 6.84 5.84 9.65
CA HIS A 6 7.06 7.17 10.21
C HIS A 6 7.66 8.16 9.19
N GLU A 7 8.67 7.72 8.43
CA GLU A 7 9.36 8.55 7.41
C GLU A 7 8.41 9.08 6.33
N TYR A 8 7.45 8.26 5.90
CA TYR A 8 6.43 8.67 4.93
C TYR A 8 5.18 9.27 5.58
N GLU A 9 5.18 9.49 6.89
CA GLU A 9 4.05 10.04 7.67
C GLU A 9 2.75 9.22 7.52
N GLY A 10 2.89 7.89 7.40
CA GLY A 10 1.77 6.96 7.44
C GLY A 10 1.32 6.68 8.87
N THR A 11 0.03 6.38 9.02
CA THR A 11 -0.57 5.94 10.27
C THR A 11 -0.75 4.43 10.24
N LEU A 12 -0.03 3.72 11.12
CA LEU A 12 -0.20 2.28 11.30
C LEU A 12 -1.53 2.01 12.01
N GLU A 13 -2.46 1.35 11.32
CA GLU A 13 -3.72 0.90 11.89
C GLU A 13 -3.52 -0.33 12.78
N ARG A 14 -2.96 -1.40 12.18
CA ARG A 14 -2.77 -2.69 12.83
C ARG A 14 -1.75 -3.55 12.11
N PHE A 15 -1.17 -4.48 12.86
CA PHE A 15 -0.53 -5.67 12.30
C PHE A 15 -1.59 -6.76 12.09
N THR A 16 -1.48 -7.52 11.00
CA THR A 16 -2.40 -8.61 10.67
C THR A 16 -1.59 -9.84 10.27
N GLY A 17 -1.20 -10.66 11.25
CA GLY A 17 -0.33 -11.81 11.01
C GLY A 17 1.05 -11.38 10.53
N ASP A 18 1.36 -11.68 9.27
CA ASP A 18 2.57 -11.29 8.55
C ASP A 18 2.46 -9.94 7.83
N GLY A 19 1.26 -9.36 7.76
CA GLY A 19 0.98 -8.08 7.12
C GLY A 19 0.80 -6.92 8.09
N LEU A 20 0.69 -5.73 7.51
CA LEU A 20 0.35 -4.50 8.20
C LEU A 20 -0.62 -3.67 7.36
N MET A 21 -1.46 -2.88 8.01
CA MET A 21 -2.31 -1.91 7.35
C MET A 21 -1.93 -0.50 7.77
N VAL A 22 -1.68 0.34 6.78
CA VAL A 22 -1.30 1.76 6.95
C VAL A 22 -2.25 2.60 6.11
N PHE A 23 -2.69 3.72 6.68
CA PHE A 23 -3.41 4.75 5.96
C PHE A 23 -2.70 6.09 6.06
N PHE A 24 -3.04 7.01 5.18
CA PHE A 24 -2.47 8.35 5.07
C PHE A 24 -3.58 9.38 5.20
N ASN A 25 -3.21 10.62 5.50
CA ASN A 25 -4.08 11.78 5.63
C ASN A 25 -4.95 11.85 6.90
N ASP A 26 -4.73 10.95 7.86
CA ASP A 26 -5.38 11.00 9.17
C ASP A 26 -4.54 10.21 10.19
N PRO A 27 -4.45 10.63 11.48
CA PRO A 27 -4.93 11.90 12.00
C PRO A 27 -4.07 13.10 11.54
N VAL A 28 -2.92 12.83 10.92
CA VAL A 28 -2.04 13.85 10.35
C VAL A 28 -2.49 14.14 8.91
N PRO A 29 -2.92 15.37 8.59
CA PRO A 29 -3.23 15.75 7.23
C PRO A 29 -2.03 15.54 6.31
N CYS A 30 -2.30 15.07 5.10
CA CYS A 30 -1.28 14.76 4.10
C CYS A 30 -1.78 15.30 2.76
N GLU A 31 -1.00 16.20 2.14
CA GLU A 31 -1.38 16.82 0.86
C GLU A 31 -1.31 15.82 -0.30
N ASP A 32 -0.35 14.89 -0.23
CA ASP A 32 0.04 13.96 -1.29
C ASP A 32 -0.08 12.48 -0.87
N PRO A 33 -1.22 12.03 -0.29
CA PRO A 33 -1.31 10.71 0.36
C PRO A 33 -1.09 9.54 -0.60
N ALA A 34 -1.45 9.71 -1.87
CA ALA A 34 -1.23 8.70 -2.90
C ALA A 34 0.26 8.50 -3.18
N GLU A 35 0.98 9.61 -3.36
CA GLU A 35 2.42 9.61 -3.63
C GLU A 35 3.19 8.99 -2.47
N ARG A 36 2.89 9.41 -1.24
CA ARG A 36 3.54 8.87 -0.04
C ARG A 36 3.28 7.38 0.15
N ALA A 37 2.04 6.94 -0.05
CA ALA A 37 1.70 5.52 0.03
C ALA A 37 2.49 4.68 -0.99
N VAL A 38 2.58 5.17 -2.23
CA VAL A 38 3.32 4.50 -3.32
C VAL A 38 4.82 4.49 -3.05
N ARG A 39 5.42 5.63 -2.66
CA ARG A 39 6.84 5.71 -2.32
C ARG A 39 7.19 4.81 -1.13
N MET A 40 6.35 4.80 -0.09
CA MET A 40 6.50 3.90 1.04
C MET A 40 6.44 2.43 0.60
N ALA A 41 5.49 2.05 -0.26
CA ALA A 41 5.37 0.69 -0.77
C ALA A 41 6.62 0.24 -1.54
N VAL A 42 7.16 1.12 -2.40
CA VAL A 42 8.41 0.87 -3.14
C VAL A 42 9.61 0.73 -2.18
N ALA A 43 9.72 1.60 -1.19
CA ALA A 43 10.78 1.55 -0.17
C ALA A 43 10.68 0.28 0.69
N MET A 44 9.47 -0.12 1.08
CA MET A 44 9.24 -1.37 1.81
C MET A 44 9.64 -2.58 0.98
N ARG A 45 9.26 -2.63 -0.31
CA ARG A 45 9.68 -3.70 -1.23
C ARG A 45 11.20 -3.83 -1.27
N SER A 46 11.92 -2.74 -1.51
CA SER A 46 13.39 -2.74 -1.53
C SER A 46 13.98 -3.22 -0.20
N ARG A 47 13.48 -2.71 0.93
CA ARG A 47 13.95 -3.13 2.26
C ARG A 47 13.71 -4.60 2.55
N VAL A 48 12.59 -5.17 2.10
CA VAL A 48 12.29 -6.60 2.27
C VAL A 48 13.12 -7.47 1.34
N GLN A 49 13.45 -7.01 0.13
CA GLN A 49 14.37 -7.72 -0.77
C GLN A 49 15.76 -7.88 -0.14
N ASP A 50 16.29 -6.84 0.51
CA ASP A 50 17.56 -6.93 1.25
C ASP A 50 17.52 -7.99 2.35
N LEU A 51 16.40 -8.05 3.08
CA LEU A 51 16.18 -9.05 4.14
C LEU A 51 16.04 -10.45 3.56
N ALA A 52 15.28 -10.59 2.47
CA ALA A 52 15.05 -11.86 1.79
C ALA A 52 16.37 -12.49 1.33
N GLY A 53 17.34 -11.69 0.87
CA GLY A 53 18.67 -12.20 0.54
C GLY A 53 19.38 -12.88 1.72
N ALA A 54 19.23 -12.36 2.94
CA ALA A 54 19.79 -12.97 4.15
C ALA A 54 19.03 -14.23 4.60
N TRP A 55 17.72 -14.24 4.39
CA TRP A 55 16.83 -15.34 4.77
C TRP A 55 16.90 -16.52 3.79
N PHE A 56 17.10 -16.23 2.50
CA PHE A 56 17.33 -17.23 1.48
C PHE A 56 18.55 -18.10 1.80
N ARG A 57 19.64 -17.50 2.29
CA ARG A 57 20.82 -18.23 2.78
C ARG A 57 20.54 -19.14 3.99
N ARG A 58 19.40 -18.94 4.67
CA ARG A 58 18.93 -19.76 5.78
C ARG A 58 17.82 -20.75 5.38
N GLY A 59 17.52 -20.85 4.08
CA GLY A 59 16.52 -21.78 3.53
C GLY A 59 15.09 -21.25 3.51
N TYR A 60 14.88 -19.95 3.69
CA TYR A 60 13.54 -19.33 3.65
C TYR A 60 13.37 -18.51 2.38
N ASP A 61 12.24 -18.73 1.69
CA ASP A 61 11.81 -17.90 0.56
C ASP A 61 10.80 -16.86 1.05
N LEU A 62 11.25 -15.60 1.15
CA LEU A 62 10.47 -14.47 1.65
C LEU A 62 10.15 -13.54 0.49
N ALA A 63 8.88 -13.18 0.34
CA ALA A 63 8.43 -12.16 -0.61
C ALA A 63 7.46 -11.17 0.04
N LEU A 64 7.31 -10.01 -0.59
CA LEU A 64 6.34 -8.98 -0.19
C LEU A 64 5.33 -8.76 -1.33
N GLY A 65 4.04 -8.77 -0.99
CA GLY A 65 2.97 -8.24 -1.84
C GLY A 65 2.32 -7.03 -1.17
N VAL A 66 2.02 -5.99 -1.94
CA VAL A 66 1.41 -4.75 -1.41
C VAL A 66 0.19 -4.37 -2.25
N GLY A 67 -0.87 -3.91 -1.58
CA GLY A 67 -2.05 -3.32 -2.22
C GLY A 67 -2.25 -1.88 -1.78
N VAL A 68 -2.33 -0.94 -2.73
CA VAL A 68 -2.54 0.49 -2.46
C VAL A 68 -3.84 0.96 -3.12
N ALA A 69 -4.72 1.58 -2.34
CA ALA A 69 -5.98 2.14 -2.85
C ALA A 69 -6.28 3.50 -2.22
N GLN A 70 -6.98 4.36 -2.97
CA GLN A 70 -7.39 5.68 -2.52
C GLN A 70 -8.90 5.87 -2.72
N GLY A 71 -9.54 6.46 -1.72
CA GLY A 71 -10.98 6.66 -1.67
C GLY A 71 -11.42 7.08 -0.27
N TYR A 72 -12.72 7.25 -0.10
CA TYR A 72 -13.30 7.66 1.18
C TYR A 72 -13.38 6.49 2.15
N ALA A 73 -13.07 6.77 3.42
CA ALA A 73 -13.29 5.91 4.56
C ALA A 73 -13.75 6.77 5.74
N THR A 74 -14.46 6.14 6.68
CA THR A 74 -14.73 6.72 7.99
C THR A 74 -13.63 6.28 8.93
N LEU A 75 -12.95 7.24 9.56
CA LEU A 75 -11.90 6.98 10.54
C LEU A 75 -12.36 7.39 11.93
N GLY A 76 -11.85 6.70 12.95
CA GLY A 76 -12.14 7.05 14.33
C GLY A 76 -11.82 5.93 15.30
N ARG A 77 -12.23 6.14 16.55
CA ARG A 77 -12.14 5.15 17.61
C ARG A 77 -13.26 4.13 17.47
N ILE A 78 -12.91 2.87 17.20
CA ILE A 78 -13.85 1.78 16.96
C ILE A 78 -13.63 0.71 18.03
N GLY A 79 -14.70 0.29 18.70
CA GLY A 79 -14.63 -0.70 19.76
C GLY A 79 -15.71 -0.51 20.82
N PHE A 80 -15.48 -1.11 21.99
CA PHE A 80 -16.38 -1.06 23.14
C PHE A 80 -15.58 -0.77 24.41
N GLU A 81 -16.26 -0.54 25.52
CA GLU A 81 -15.64 -0.21 26.79
C GLU A 81 -14.49 -1.18 27.16
N GLY A 82 -13.30 -0.61 27.39
CA GLY A 82 -12.09 -1.38 27.70
C GLY A 82 -11.27 -1.87 26.49
N ARG A 83 -11.78 -1.80 25.26
CA ARG A 83 -11.03 -2.19 24.05
C ARG A 83 -11.45 -1.37 22.82
N PHE A 84 -10.54 -0.54 22.36
CA PHE A 84 -10.76 0.28 21.16
C PHE A 84 -9.51 0.33 20.31
N ASP A 85 -9.73 0.36 18.99
CA ASP A 85 -8.71 0.56 17.97
C ASP A 85 -9.01 1.85 17.21
N TYR A 86 -7.97 2.55 16.77
CA TYR A 86 -8.13 3.65 15.82
C TYR A 86 -8.08 3.06 14.41
N ALA A 87 -9.21 3.08 13.71
CA ALA A 87 -9.41 2.25 12.52
C ALA A 87 -10.13 2.99 11.40
N ALA A 88 -9.96 2.47 10.19
CA ALA A 88 -10.60 2.98 8.97
C ALA A 88 -11.63 1.97 8.45
N ILE A 89 -12.88 2.41 8.27
CA ILE A 89 -13.95 1.60 7.70
C ILE A 89 -14.42 2.22 6.38
N GLY A 90 -14.37 1.43 5.30
CA GLY A 90 -14.89 1.84 4.01
C GLY A 90 -14.62 0.80 2.93
N SER A 91 -15.22 0.97 1.75
CA SER A 91 -14.92 0.09 0.61
C SER A 91 -13.47 0.20 0.16
N VAL A 92 -12.80 1.34 0.37
CA VAL A 92 -11.39 1.54 0.03
C VAL A 92 -10.45 0.64 0.83
N THR A 93 -10.73 0.38 2.11
CA THR A 93 -9.88 -0.49 2.94
C THR A 93 -9.97 -1.94 2.48
N ASN A 94 -11.17 -2.36 2.11
CA ASN A 94 -11.40 -3.65 1.45
C ASN A 94 -10.69 -3.71 0.09
N LEU A 95 -10.73 -2.65 -0.72
CA LEU A 95 -10.04 -2.61 -2.01
C LEU A 95 -8.53 -2.80 -1.83
N ALA A 96 -7.91 -2.05 -0.93
CA ALA A 96 -6.47 -2.20 -0.63
C ALA A 96 -6.13 -3.64 -0.21
N ALA A 97 -6.94 -4.24 0.66
CA ALA A 97 -6.75 -5.63 1.09
C ALA A 97 -6.91 -6.64 -0.08
N ARG A 98 -7.86 -6.43 -0.99
CA ARG A 98 -8.05 -7.29 -2.17
C ARG A 98 -6.90 -7.15 -3.17
N LEU A 99 -6.41 -5.94 -3.39
CA LEU A 99 -5.21 -5.71 -4.21
C LEU A 99 -3.98 -6.38 -3.60
N CYS A 100 -3.81 -6.29 -2.27
CA CYS A 100 -2.71 -6.95 -1.56
C CYS A 100 -2.79 -8.47 -1.69
N GLY A 101 -3.98 -9.06 -1.58
CA GLY A 101 -4.17 -10.50 -1.74
C GLY A 101 -4.06 -10.99 -3.19
N ALA A 102 -4.19 -10.11 -4.17
CA ALA A 102 -4.00 -10.42 -5.59
C ALA A 102 -2.55 -10.19 -6.04
N ALA A 103 -1.73 -9.49 -5.26
CA ALA A 103 -0.34 -9.20 -5.57
C ALA A 103 0.50 -10.48 -5.54
N GLY A 104 1.21 -10.75 -6.63
CA GLY A 104 2.25 -11.76 -6.67
C GLY A 104 3.50 -11.35 -5.87
N PRO A 105 4.50 -12.25 -5.76
CA PRO A 105 5.77 -11.94 -5.12
C PRO A 105 6.40 -10.66 -5.70
N TRP A 106 6.74 -9.72 -4.81
CA TRP A 106 7.36 -8.42 -5.13
C TRP A 106 6.48 -7.43 -5.89
N GLN A 107 5.19 -7.72 -6.08
CA GLN A 107 4.27 -6.81 -6.74
C GLN A 107 3.69 -5.78 -5.77
N VAL A 108 3.46 -4.60 -6.30
CA VAL A 108 2.77 -3.51 -5.60
C VAL A 108 1.59 -3.12 -6.48
N LEU A 109 0.43 -3.71 -6.18
CA LEU A 109 -0.77 -3.49 -6.98
C LEU A 109 -1.53 -2.25 -6.50
N THR A 110 -2.02 -1.47 -7.45
CA THR A 110 -2.76 -0.25 -7.15
C THR A 110 -3.99 -0.05 -8.02
N SER A 111 -4.96 0.70 -7.50
CA SER A 111 -6.17 1.07 -8.23
C SER A 111 -5.89 2.18 -9.25
N GLN A 112 -6.74 2.29 -10.27
CA GLN A 112 -6.63 3.35 -11.28
C GLN A 112 -6.51 4.76 -10.68
N ARG A 113 -7.23 5.06 -9.59
CA ARG A 113 -7.19 6.40 -8.97
C ARG A 113 -5.79 6.74 -8.44
N VAL A 114 -5.14 5.78 -7.79
CA VAL A 114 -3.78 5.98 -7.28
C VAL A 114 -2.82 6.07 -8.45
N ALA A 115 -2.88 5.16 -9.42
CA ALA A 115 -2.01 5.17 -10.59
C ALA A 115 -2.04 6.52 -11.34
N ALA A 116 -3.22 7.13 -11.48
CA ALA A 116 -3.36 8.47 -12.06
C ALA A 116 -2.77 9.57 -11.16
N GLY A 117 -2.97 9.48 -9.85
CA GLY A 117 -2.45 10.48 -8.90
C GLY A 117 -0.94 10.43 -8.68
N VAL A 118 -0.26 9.37 -9.12
CA VAL A 118 1.19 9.19 -8.98
C VAL A 118 1.91 9.03 -10.31
N GLU A 119 1.24 9.37 -11.41
CA GLU A 119 1.79 9.13 -12.74
C GLU A 119 3.15 9.81 -12.91
N ASP A 120 3.34 11.03 -12.43
CA ASP A 120 4.61 11.76 -12.53
C ASP A 120 5.74 11.22 -11.64
N VAL A 121 5.41 10.37 -10.68
CA VAL A 121 6.33 9.89 -9.64
C VAL A 121 6.85 8.49 -9.94
N VAL A 122 6.03 7.63 -10.52
CA VAL A 122 6.34 6.20 -10.67
C VAL A 122 5.83 5.66 -12.01
N ILE A 123 6.48 4.62 -12.51
CA ILE A 123 5.99 3.86 -13.65
C ILE A 123 4.93 2.87 -13.15
N CYS A 124 3.71 2.98 -13.68
CA CYS A 124 2.62 2.06 -13.41
C CYS A 124 2.29 1.26 -14.67
N GLU A 125 2.42 -0.07 -14.61
CA GLU A 125 2.10 -0.96 -15.73
C GLU A 125 0.70 -1.53 -15.57
N PRO A 126 -0.15 -1.52 -16.62
CA PRO A 126 -1.49 -2.09 -16.51
C PRO A 126 -1.43 -3.62 -16.37
N VAL A 127 -2.03 -4.14 -15.31
CA VAL A 127 -2.21 -5.59 -15.09
C VAL A 127 -3.49 -6.07 -15.76
N GLY A 128 -4.46 -5.17 -15.95
CA GLY A 128 -5.77 -5.46 -16.53
C GLY A 128 -6.90 -5.24 -15.52
N ALA A 129 -8.08 -5.76 -15.84
CA ALA A 129 -9.23 -5.69 -14.97
C ALA A 129 -9.35 -6.98 -14.15
N LEU A 130 -9.35 -6.87 -12.82
CA LEU A 130 -9.48 -8.00 -11.91
C LEU A 130 -10.89 -8.06 -11.30
N GLU A 131 -11.45 -9.26 -11.23
CA GLU A 131 -12.65 -9.52 -10.43
C GLU A 131 -12.27 -9.67 -8.96
N LEU A 132 -12.65 -8.69 -8.13
CA LEU A 132 -12.31 -8.66 -6.72
C LEU A 132 -13.54 -8.97 -5.86
N LYS A 133 -13.40 -9.92 -4.93
CA LYS A 133 -14.48 -10.29 -4.01
C LYS A 133 -15.03 -9.06 -3.27
N GLY A 134 -16.33 -8.81 -3.43
CA GLY A 134 -17.04 -7.70 -2.81
C GLY A 134 -17.19 -6.45 -3.68
N PHE A 135 -16.70 -6.50 -4.93
CA PHE A 135 -16.86 -5.43 -5.92
C PHE A 135 -17.73 -5.93 -7.08
N SER A 136 -18.76 -5.15 -7.44
CA SER A 136 -19.74 -5.53 -8.47
C SER A 136 -19.20 -5.44 -9.91
N TYR A 137 -18.08 -4.75 -10.11
CA TYR A 137 -17.48 -4.56 -11.43
C TYR A 137 -15.98 -4.89 -11.39
N PRO A 138 -15.42 -5.42 -12.49
CA PRO A 138 -13.97 -5.61 -12.62
C PRO A 138 -13.22 -4.29 -12.34
N THR A 139 -12.20 -4.38 -11.50
CA THR A 139 -11.39 -3.23 -11.10
C THR A 139 -10.13 -3.16 -11.96
N ARG A 140 -9.87 -2.02 -12.59
CA ARG A 140 -8.59 -1.79 -13.30
C ARG A 140 -7.45 -1.67 -12.29
N VAL A 141 -6.45 -2.52 -12.47
CA VAL A 141 -5.29 -2.66 -11.58
C VAL A 141 -4.01 -2.38 -12.36
N TYR A 142 -3.06 -1.76 -11.66
CA TYR A 142 -1.74 -1.42 -12.16
C TYR A 142 -0.70 -1.96 -11.19
N ASP A 143 0.43 -2.44 -11.71
CA ASP A 143 1.60 -2.78 -10.91
C ASP A 143 2.56 -1.59 -10.88
N VAL A 144 3.00 -1.24 -9.67
CA VAL A 144 3.88 -0.12 -9.41
C VAL A 144 5.33 -0.59 -9.58
N GLY A 145 5.98 -0.08 -10.63
CA GLY A 145 7.36 -0.34 -10.98
C GLY A 145 8.34 0.57 -10.26
N GLN A 146 9.27 1.14 -11.03
CA GLN A 146 10.34 2.00 -10.52
C GLN A 146 9.90 3.46 -10.41
N LEU A 147 10.44 4.16 -9.42
CA LEU A 147 10.30 5.62 -9.32
C LEU A 147 10.92 6.28 -10.55
N ARG A 148 10.27 7.32 -11.05
CA ARG A 148 10.83 8.15 -12.11
C ARG A 148 11.98 8.97 -11.54
N ILE A 149 13.05 9.09 -12.30
CA ILE A 149 14.16 9.96 -11.94
C ILE A 149 13.65 11.39 -12.02
N GLU A 150 13.71 12.14 -10.92
CA GLU A 150 13.42 13.56 -10.94
C GLU A 150 14.32 14.23 -11.99
N LYS A 151 13.71 14.86 -13.00
CA LYS A 151 14.45 15.79 -13.84
C LYS A 151 14.85 16.95 -12.95
N VAL A 152 16.10 16.96 -12.51
CA VAL A 152 16.74 18.17 -11.99
C VAL A 152 16.69 19.19 -13.14
N ILE A 153 15.74 20.11 -13.07
CA ILE A 153 15.69 21.24 -13.99
C ILE A 153 16.83 22.17 -13.51
N PRO A 154 17.82 22.49 -14.37
CA PRO A 154 18.96 23.32 -14.03
C PRO A 154 18.57 24.77 -13.71
#